data_AF-A0A9D8TQJ1-F1
#
_entry.id   AF-A0A9D8TQJ1-F1
#
_cell.length_a   1.000
_cell.length_b   1.000
_cell.length_c   1.000
_cell.angle_alpha   90.00
_cell.angle_beta   90.00
_cell.angle_gamma   90.00
#
_symmetry.space_group_name_H-M   'P 1'
#
loop_
_entity.id
_entity.type
_entity.pdbx_description
1 polymer ?
#
loop_
_entity_poly.entity_id
_entity_poly.type
_entity_poly.pdbx_seq_one_letter_code
_entity_poly.pdbx_strand_id
1 'polypeptide(L)'
;MTEHHHCSDCNDGTHGSYKPNRKIEFLKARLAMIVDSRLYKNVPLKGILELASLINPTSLMLFSTDRDFIADFSSKASELEEMVTLYTPKDESMSAFIPVCSPKAAKIPKNVEFAKDQDVLASYENEDLLRNLCDIQVENKLSLIPLPLTDMLILKSITTVQPYDLPLARLYLKQYAEAKDALTEADRNLLRDIKEQGLPTLDDSYSEQVYRFLKVERKLFTQYAH
;
A
#
# COMPACT_ATOMS: atom_id res chain seq x y z
N MET A 1 15.51 31.48 57.29
CA MET A 1 15.66 32.16 55.99
C MET A 1 16.48 31.24 55.10
N THR A 2 15.81 30.48 54.25
CA THR A 2 16.45 29.58 53.28
C THR A 2 16.06 30.09 51.91
N GLU A 3 17.03 30.67 51.22
CA GLU A 3 16.89 31.20 49.86
C GLU A 3 16.60 30.05 48.90
N HIS A 4 15.44 30.12 48.23
CA HIS A 4 15.15 29.27 47.09
C HIS A 4 15.94 29.80 45.89
N HIS A 5 17.01 29.10 45.51
CA HIS A 5 17.63 29.28 44.21
C HIS A 5 16.64 28.86 43.12
N HIS A 6 16.04 29.85 42.44
CA HIS A 6 15.40 29.62 41.15
C HIS A 6 16.48 29.23 40.14
N CYS A 7 16.52 27.95 39.76
CA CYS A 7 17.22 27.50 38.57
C CYS A 7 16.45 28.06 37.36
N SER A 8 16.94 29.16 36.79
CA SER A 8 16.34 29.82 35.62
C SER A 8 16.57 29.07 34.30
N ASP A 9 17.32 27.97 34.33
CA ASP A 9 17.85 27.31 33.12
C ASP A 9 17.39 25.86 32.99
N CYS A 10 16.23 25.51 33.56
CA CYS A 10 15.56 24.26 33.20
C CYS A 10 14.86 24.43 31.84
N ASN A 11 15.58 24.14 30.76
CA ASN A 11 15.00 23.86 29.44
C ASN A 11 14.26 22.50 29.48
N ASP A 12 13.18 22.41 30.25
CA ASP A 12 12.35 21.21 30.38
C ASP A 12 11.38 21.02 29.20
N GLY A 13 11.48 21.87 28.16
CA GLY A 13 10.67 21.77 26.95
C GLY A 13 9.18 22.03 27.17
N THR A 14 8.76 22.43 28.37
CA THR A 14 7.33 22.63 28.69
C THR A 14 6.77 23.95 28.14
N HIS A 15 7.64 24.88 27.71
CA HIS A 15 7.25 26.21 27.24
C HIS A 15 7.73 26.58 25.82
N GLY A 16 8.34 25.64 25.09
CA GLY A 16 8.65 25.80 23.67
C GLY A 16 7.78 24.85 22.87
N SER A 17 6.99 25.37 21.91
CA SER A 17 6.37 24.52 20.90
C SER A 17 7.49 23.83 20.11
N TYR A 18 7.89 22.63 20.54
CA TYR A 18 8.86 21.81 19.83
C TYR A 18 8.27 21.53 18.44
N LYS A 19 8.79 22.24 17.44
CA LYS A 19 8.56 21.94 16.04
C LYS A 19 9.79 21.15 15.60
N PRO A 20 9.78 19.81 15.68
CA PRO A 20 10.87 19.02 15.13
C PRO A 20 11.09 19.45 13.69
N ASN A 21 12.35 19.50 13.23
CA ASN A 21 12.69 19.89 11.85
C ASN A 21 11.80 19.11 10.86
N ARG A 22 10.82 19.79 10.28
CA ARG A 22 9.65 19.21 9.61
C ARG A 22 9.96 18.85 8.15
N LYS A 23 11.00 18.08 7.89
CA LYS A 23 11.11 17.46 6.57
C LYS A 23 10.25 16.21 6.60
N ILE A 24 9.04 16.32 6.05
CA ILE A 24 8.15 15.17 5.91
C ILE A 24 8.82 14.24 4.88
N GLU A 25 9.31 13.10 5.34
CA GLU A 25 9.86 12.07 4.48
C GLU A 25 8.74 11.11 4.10
N PHE A 26 8.16 11.37 2.93
CA PHE A 26 7.21 10.46 2.31
C PHE A 26 7.93 9.31 1.65
N LEU A 27 7.27 8.15 1.62
CA LEU A 27 7.67 7.06 0.75
C LEU A 27 7.66 7.57 -0.71
N LYS A 28 8.80 7.49 -1.39
CA LYS A 28 8.94 7.83 -2.82
C LYS A 28 8.40 6.73 -3.72
N ALA A 29 8.41 5.49 -3.22
CA ALA A 29 7.94 4.36 -3.97
C ALA A 29 6.46 4.51 -4.32
N ARG A 30 6.14 4.20 -5.57
CA ARG A 30 4.77 4.13 -6.06
C ARG A 30 4.12 2.86 -5.53
N LEU A 31 2.87 2.95 -5.12
CA LEU A 31 2.07 1.78 -4.73
C LEU A 31 1.25 1.31 -5.93
N ALA A 32 1.39 0.04 -6.30
CA ALA A 32 0.62 -0.57 -7.39
C ALA A 32 -0.17 -1.77 -6.88
N MET A 33 -1.46 -1.84 -7.21
CA MET A 33 -2.29 -2.98 -6.81
C MET A 33 -1.91 -4.21 -7.64
N ILE A 34 -1.67 -5.34 -6.96
CA ILE A 34 -1.45 -6.61 -7.64
C ILE A 34 -2.76 -7.09 -8.25
N VAL A 35 -2.71 -7.43 -9.55
CA VAL A 35 -3.80 -8.10 -10.27
C VAL A 35 -3.34 -9.51 -10.63
N ASP A 36 -3.91 -10.49 -9.95
CA ASP A 36 -3.63 -11.91 -10.17
C ASP A 36 -4.78 -12.60 -10.94
N SER A 37 -4.57 -13.87 -11.27
CA SER A 37 -5.52 -14.68 -12.01
C SER A 37 -6.90 -14.83 -11.37
N ARG A 38 -6.99 -14.74 -10.05
CA ARG A 38 -8.27 -14.81 -9.36
C ARG A 38 -9.03 -13.51 -9.55
N LEU A 39 -8.37 -12.38 -9.32
CA LEU A 39 -9.00 -11.07 -9.37
C LEU A 39 -9.60 -10.78 -10.74
N TYR A 40 -8.84 -10.92 -11.84
CA TYR A 40 -9.36 -10.56 -13.16
C TYR A 40 -10.38 -11.54 -13.74
N LYS A 41 -10.47 -12.76 -13.21
CA LYS A 41 -11.51 -13.72 -13.58
C LYS A 41 -12.85 -13.43 -12.90
N ASN A 42 -12.82 -12.88 -11.70
CA ASN A 42 -14.01 -12.60 -10.90
C ASN A 42 -14.52 -11.16 -11.04
N VAL A 43 -13.61 -10.21 -11.29
CA VAL A 43 -13.92 -8.78 -11.28
C VAL A 43 -13.67 -8.19 -12.67
N PRO A 44 -14.65 -7.50 -13.27
CA PRO A 44 -14.44 -6.83 -14.55
C PRO A 44 -13.40 -5.72 -14.42
N LEU A 45 -12.68 -5.40 -15.51
CA LEU A 45 -11.62 -4.39 -15.51
C LEU A 45 -12.05 -3.07 -14.85
N LYS A 46 -13.27 -2.60 -15.11
CA LYS A 46 -13.81 -1.39 -14.46
C LYS A 46 -13.78 -1.49 -12.92
N GLY A 47 -14.20 -2.61 -12.35
CA GLY A 47 -14.14 -2.85 -10.90
C GLY A 47 -12.71 -2.92 -10.37
N ILE A 48 -11.79 -3.50 -11.15
CA ILE A 48 -10.35 -3.50 -10.81
C ILE A 48 -9.80 -2.07 -10.77
N LEU A 49 -10.17 -1.22 -11.74
CA LEU A 49 -9.77 0.18 -11.77
C LEU A 49 -10.38 0.98 -10.60
N GLU A 50 -11.64 0.72 -10.23
CA GLU A 50 -12.29 1.29 -9.05
C GLU A 50 -11.53 0.91 -7.77
N LEU A 51 -11.13 -0.36 -7.60
CA LEU A 51 -10.31 -0.80 -6.46
C LEU A 51 -8.94 -0.12 -6.44
N ALA A 52 -8.26 -0.03 -7.59
CA ALA A 52 -6.97 0.65 -7.70
C ALA A 52 -7.07 2.14 -7.35
N SER A 53 -8.22 2.78 -7.60
CA SER A 53 -8.45 4.19 -7.27
C SER A 53 -8.44 4.46 -5.76
N LEU A 54 -8.73 3.44 -4.95
CA LEU A 54 -8.61 3.51 -3.48
C LEU A 54 -7.16 3.71 -3.05
N ILE A 55 -6.18 3.28 -3.85
CA ILE A 55 -4.76 3.54 -3.61
C ILE A 55 -4.38 4.92 -4.16
N ASN A 56 -4.57 5.13 -5.46
CA ASN A 56 -4.15 6.35 -6.15
C ASN A 56 -5.29 6.88 -7.02
N PRO A 57 -6.08 7.87 -6.58
CA PRO A 57 -7.28 8.29 -7.31
C PRO A 57 -6.98 9.03 -8.63
N THR A 58 -5.77 9.57 -8.79
CA THR A 58 -5.40 10.42 -9.94
C THR A 58 -4.56 9.70 -10.99
N SER A 59 -3.90 8.60 -10.63
CA SER A 59 -3.07 7.79 -11.52
C SER A 59 -3.12 6.35 -11.07
N LEU A 60 -3.95 5.55 -11.74
CA LEU A 60 -4.23 4.17 -11.37
C LEU A 60 -2.98 3.32 -11.67
N MET A 61 -2.45 2.65 -10.66
CA MET A 61 -1.24 1.85 -10.78
C MET A 61 -1.57 0.39 -10.48
N LEU A 62 -1.34 -0.46 -11.47
CA LEU A 62 -1.54 -1.90 -11.41
C LEU A 62 -0.20 -2.60 -11.56
N PHE A 63 -0.10 -3.80 -11.00
CA PHE A 63 1.05 -4.69 -11.16
C PHE A 63 0.53 -6.08 -11.48
N SER A 64 1.09 -6.74 -12.49
CA SER A 64 0.75 -8.14 -12.77
C SER A 64 1.92 -8.88 -13.39
N THR A 65 2.00 -10.17 -13.07
CA THR A 65 2.92 -11.13 -13.70
C THR A 65 2.17 -12.14 -14.56
N ASP A 66 0.83 -12.05 -14.60
CA ASP A 66 -0.04 -12.96 -15.34
C ASP A 66 -0.14 -12.55 -16.81
N ARG A 67 0.33 -13.42 -17.71
CA ARG A 67 0.44 -13.14 -19.14
C ARG A 67 -0.91 -12.87 -19.81
N ASP A 68 -1.96 -13.57 -19.37
CA ASP A 68 -3.29 -13.44 -19.99
C ASP A 68 -3.90 -12.09 -19.66
N PHE A 69 -3.78 -11.65 -18.40
CA PHE A 69 -4.20 -10.31 -18.00
C PHE A 69 -3.38 -9.22 -18.69
N ILE A 70 -2.05 -9.38 -18.77
CA ILE A 70 -1.17 -8.41 -19.42
C ILE A 70 -1.55 -8.24 -20.90
N ALA A 71 -1.82 -9.35 -21.60
CA ALA A 71 -2.25 -9.32 -23.00
C ALA A 71 -3.62 -8.64 -23.17
N ASP A 72 -4.61 -8.99 -22.34
CA ASP A 72 -5.94 -8.38 -22.37
C ASP A 72 -5.87 -6.87 -22.12
N PHE A 73 -5.17 -6.47 -21.05
CA PHE A 73 -4.98 -5.06 -20.71
C PHE A 73 -4.29 -4.29 -21.84
N SER A 74 -3.20 -4.84 -22.39
CA SER A 74 -2.44 -4.19 -23.46
C SER A 74 -3.27 -3.96 -24.72
N SER A 75 -4.18 -4.89 -25.05
CA SER A 75 -5.08 -4.76 -26.19
C SER A 75 -6.14 -3.66 -26.02
N LYS A 76 -6.54 -3.38 -24.78
CA LYS A 76 -7.57 -2.39 -24.43
C LYS A 76 -7.01 -1.06 -23.93
N ALA A 77 -5.71 -0.99 -23.65
CA ALA A 77 -5.09 0.17 -23.00
C ALA A 77 -5.35 1.49 -23.73
N SER A 78 -5.42 1.47 -25.07
CA SER A 78 -5.72 2.64 -25.90
C SER A 78 -7.15 3.17 -25.76
N GLU A 79 -8.07 2.31 -25.32
CA GLU A 79 -9.50 2.63 -25.18
C GLU A 79 -9.85 3.13 -23.78
N LEU A 80 -8.94 2.99 -22.81
CA LEU A 80 -9.16 3.42 -21.43
C LEU A 80 -9.24 4.95 -21.32
N GLU A 81 -10.29 5.42 -20.66
CA GLU A 81 -10.50 6.84 -20.41
C GLU A 81 -9.71 7.35 -19.20
N GLU A 82 -9.30 6.46 -18.30
CA GLU A 82 -8.54 6.76 -17.10
C GLU A 82 -7.03 6.75 -17.36
N MET A 83 -6.27 7.44 -16.48
CA MET A 83 -4.81 7.36 -16.47
C MET A 83 -4.38 6.08 -15.76
N VAL A 84 -4.02 5.04 -16.52
CA VAL A 84 -3.66 3.73 -15.97
C VAL A 84 -2.25 3.35 -16.37
N THR A 85 -1.47 2.87 -15.41
CA THR A 85 -0.15 2.27 -15.60
C THR A 85 -0.17 0.84 -15.07
N LEU A 86 0.07 -0.13 -15.94
CA LEU A 86 0.30 -1.53 -15.58
C LEU A 86 1.81 -1.81 -15.61
N TYR A 87 2.38 -2.22 -14.47
CA TYR A 87 3.75 -2.73 -14.40
C TYR A 87 3.75 -4.24 -14.67
N THR A 88 4.54 -4.66 -15.66
CA THR A 88 4.63 -6.05 -16.14
C THR A 88 6.10 -6.49 -16.21
N PRO A 89 6.40 -7.80 -16.07
CA PRO A 89 7.72 -8.33 -16.40
C PRO A 89 8.17 -7.91 -17.80
N LYS A 90 9.45 -7.55 -17.93
CA LYS A 90 10.10 -7.29 -19.22
C LYS A 90 10.36 -8.58 -20.00
N ASP A 91 10.70 -9.64 -19.29
CA ASP A 91 11.11 -10.93 -19.82
C ASP A 91 10.66 -12.07 -18.92
N GLU A 92 10.83 -13.31 -19.39
CA GLU A 92 10.44 -14.51 -18.64
C GLU A 92 11.24 -14.72 -17.36
N SER A 93 12.44 -14.14 -17.26
CA SER A 93 13.27 -14.21 -16.06
C SER A 93 12.80 -13.27 -14.95
N MET A 94 11.86 -12.37 -15.25
CA MET A 94 11.33 -11.35 -14.34
C MET A 94 12.44 -10.50 -13.69
N SER A 95 13.53 -10.30 -14.42
CA SER A 95 14.69 -9.54 -13.94
C SER A 95 14.39 -8.05 -13.77
N ALA A 96 13.44 -7.54 -14.56
CA ALA A 96 13.00 -6.16 -14.54
C ALA A 96 11.52 -6.03 -14.91
N PHE A 97 10.95 -4.89 -14.56
CA PHE A 97 9.56 -4.52 -14.82
C PHE A 97 9.47 -3.27 -15.67
N ILE A 98 8.52 -3.25 -16.60
CA ILE A 98 8.25 -2.12 -17.49
C ILE A 98 6.81 -1.65 -17.36
N PRO A 99 6.55 -0.34 -17.54
CA PRO A 99 5.21 0.21 -17.52
C PRO A 99 4.52 0.13 -18.89
N VAL A 100 3.30 -0.40 -18.93
CA VAL A 100 2.35 -0.33 -20.03
C VAL A 100 1.26 0.67 -19.65
N CYS A 101 1.08 1.72 -20.45
CA CYS A 101 0.30 2.89 -20.06
C CYS A 101 -0.89 3.11 -20.99
N SER A 102 -2.02 3.61 -20.44
CA SER A 102 -3.07 4.21 -21.27
C SER A 102 -2.57 5.51 -21.94
N PRO A 103 -3.14 5.96 -23.07
CA PRO A 103 -2.70 7.18 -23.75
C PRO A 103 -2.76 8.45 -22.90
N LYS A 104 -3.67 8.47 -21.91
CA LYS A 104 -3.84 9.62 -21.00
C LYS A 104 -2.88 9.59 -19.82
N ALA A 105 -2.29 8.44 -19.47
CA ALA A 105 -1.28 8.38 -18.42
C ALA A 105 -0.11 9.30 -18.81
N ALA A 106 0.09 10.37 -18.03
CA ALA A 106 1.10 11.39 -18.32
C ALA A 106 2.47 10.74 -18.52
N LYS A 107 3.21 11.18 -19.55
CA LYS A 107 4.55 10.78 -20.00
C LYS A 107 5.40 10.03 -18.94
N ILE A 108 5.09 8.76 -18.70
CA ILE A 108 6.09 7.86 -18.12
C ILE A 108 7.17 7.77 -19.21
N PRO A 109 8.45 8.02 -18.89
CA PRO A 109 9.49 8.01 -19.90
C PRO A 109 9.42 6.65 -20.61
N LYS A 110 9.25 6.69 -21.93
CA LYS A 110 9.38 5.49 -22.75
C LYS A 110 10.78 4.94 -22.45
N ASN A 111 10.86 3.67 -22.03
CA ASN A 111 12.10 2.96 -21.60
C ASN A 111 12.51 3.10 -20.12
N VAL A 112 11.59 3.36 -19.18
CA VAL A 112 11.92 3.11 -17.77
C VAL A 112 11.79 1.62 -17.47
N GLU A 113 12.89 1.03 -17.04
CA GLU A 113 12.96 -0.33 -16.50
C GLU A 113 13.20 -0.22 -15.00
N PHE A 114 12.47 -1.02 -14.23
CA PHE A 114 12.62 -1.12 -12.78
C PHE A 114 13.22 -2.48 -12.46
N ALA A 115 14.44 -2.50 -11.92
CA ALA A 115 15.11 -3.74 -11.56
C ALA A 115 14.41 -4.43 -10.38
N LYS A 116 14.24 -5.75 -10.48
CA LYS A 116 13.74 -6.57 -9.36
C LYS A 116 14.66 -6.41 -8.15
N ASP A 117 14.08 -6.33 -6.95
CA ASP A 117 14.75 -6.22 -5.64
C ASP A 117 15.57 -4.94 -5.41
N GLN A 118 15.84 -4.15 -6.45
CA GLN A 118 16.50 -2.85 -6.36
C GLN A 118 15.49 -1.69 -6.46
N ASP A 119 14.63 -1.71 -7.47
CA ASP A 119 13.61 -0.68 -7.69
C ASP A 119 12.22 -1.16 -7.27
N VAL A 120 11.97 -2.47 -7.35
CA VAL A 120 10.68 -3.10 -7.06
C VAL A 120 10.80 -4.03 -5.86
N LEU A 121 9.93 -3.85 -4.86
CA LEU A 121 9.79 -4.83 -3.79
C LEU A 121 9.18 -6.12 -4.35
N ALA A 122 9.80 -7.28 -4.10
CA ALA A 122 9.27 -8.58 -4.51
C ALA A 122 8.07 -9.08 -3.66
N SER A 123 7.19 -8.18 -3.24
CA SER A 123 6.00 -8.48 -2.42
C SER A 123 4.94 -9.31 -3.15
N TYR A 124 5.03 -9.43 -4.48
CA TYR A 124 4.22 -10.34 -5.29
C TYR A 124 4.67 -11.81 -5.20
N GLU A 125 5.91 -12.05 -4.75
CA GLU A 125 6.44 -13.39 -4.44
C GLU A 125 6.38 -13.69 -2.94
N ASN A 126 6.65 -12.67 -2.12
CA ASN A 126 6.70 -12.79 -0.66
C ASN A 126 6.02 -11.61 0.02
N GLU A 127 4.76 -11.78 0.41
CA GLU A 127 3.98 -10.75 1.10
C GLU A 127 4.57 -10.36 2.46
N ASP A 128 5.35 -11.22 3.12
CA ASP A 128 5.93 -10.93 4.44
C ASP A 128 6.97 -9.79 4.39
N LEU A 129 7.49 -9.45 3.20
CA LEU A 129 8.34 -8.28 3.01
C LEU A 129 7.64 -6.97 3.44
N LEU A 130 6.31 -6.94 3.41
CA LEU A 130 5.50 -5.78 3.81
C LEU A 130 5.48 -5.57 5.33
N ARG A 131 5.92 -6.54 6.15
CA ARG A 131 6.07 -6.37 7.61
C ARG A 131 7.13 -5.34 7.99
N ASN A 132 8.07 -5.08 7.09
CA ASN A 132 9.14 -4.10 7.28
C ASN A 132 8.86 -2.79 6.54
N LEU A 133 7.59 -2.49 6.20
CA LEU A 133 7.22 -1.32 5.41
C LEU A 133 7.70 0.01 6.02
N CYS A 134 7.71 0.11 7.36
CA CYS A 134 8.27 1.29 8.04
C CYS A 134 9.78 1.44 7.81
N ASP A 135 10.54 0.35 7.80
CA ASP A 135 11.98 0.38 7.50
C ASP A 135 12.23 0.71 6.02
N ILE A 136 11.43 0.12 5.13
CA ILE A 136 11.45 0.43 3.69
C ILE A 136 11.18 1.92 3.45
N GLN A 137 10.22 2.50 4.18
CA GLN A 137 9.91 3.93 4.10
C GLN A 137 11.07 4.80 4.58
N VAL A 138 11.79 4.40 5.63
CA VAL A 138 12.98 5.12 6.12
C VAL A 138 14.13 5.04 5.12
N GLU A 139 14.38 3.87 4.53
CA GLU A 139 15.43 3.74 3.51
C GLU A 139 15.11 4.52 2.24
N ASN A 140 13.84 4.50 1.83
CA ASN A 140 13.29 5.29 0.72
C ASN A 140 14.05 5.15 -0.62
N LYS A 141 14.53 3.94 -0.91
CA LYS A 141 15.31 3.58 -2.12
C LYS A 141 14.46 2.98 -3.23
N LEU A 142 13.34 2.35 -2.89
CA LEU A 142 12.48 1.67 -3.84
C LEU A 142 11.68 2.67 -4.68
N SER A 143 11.41 2.29 -5.92
CA SER A 143 10.59 3.05 -6.86
C SER A 143 9.15 2.51 -6.95
N LEU A 144 8.93 1.23 -6.66
CA LEU A 144 7.65 0.55 -6.79
C LEU A 144 7.45 -0.50 -5.69
N ILE A 145 6.26 -0.52 -5.11
CA ILE A 145 5.81 -1.55 -4.15
C ILE A 145 4.48 -2.12 -4.65
N PRO A 146 4.49 -3.37 -5.15
CA PRO A 146 3.27 -4.12 -5.41
C PRO A 146 2.53 -4.45 -4.11
N LEU A 147 1.24 -4.15 -4.03
CA LEU A 147 0.42 -4.40 -2.85
C LEU A 147 -0.67 -5.44 -3.14
N PRO A 148 -0.80 -6.49 -2.30
CA PRO A 148 -1.93 -7.40 -2.36
C PRO A 148 -3.25 -6.67 -2.09
N LEU A 149 -4.32 -7.10 -2.76
CA LEU A 149 -5.67 -6.52 -2.60
C LEU A 149 -6.13 -6.48 -1.13
N THR A 150 -5.83 -7.54 -0.38
CA THR A 150 -6.22 -7.67 1.04
C THR A 150 -5.49 -6.69 1.96
N ASP A 151 -4.36 -6.15 1.52
CA ASP A 151 -3.45 -5.42 2.40
C ASP A 151 -3.36 -3.94 2.00
N MET A 152 -3.81 -3.60 0.79
CA MET A 152 -3.55 -2.31 0.16
C MET A 152 -4.02 -1.09 0.97
N LEU A 153 -5.14 -1.17 1.68
CA LEU A 153 -5.69 -0.02 2.43
C LEU A 153 -4.87 0.28 3.67
N ILE A 154 -4.55 -0.74 4.47
CA ILE A 154 -3.74 -0.60 5.69
C ILE A 154 -2.34 -0.14 5.33
N LEU A 155 -1.73 -0.78 4.35
CA LEU A 155 -0.36 -0.48 3.96
C LEU A 155 -0.28 0.91 3.35
N LYS A 156 -1.25 1.33 2.52
CA LYS A 156 -1.37 2.72 2.08
C LYS A 156 -1.38 3.69 3.26
N SER A 157 -2.24 3.47 4.26
CA SER A 157 -2.30 4.34 5.44
C SER A 157 -0.98 4.44 6.18
N ILE A 158 -0.21 3.34 6.26
CA ILE A 158 1.12 3.32 6.87
C ILE A 158 2.13 4.15 6.06
N THR A 159 2.09 4.09 4.73
CA THR A 159 3.04 4.85 3.87
C THR A 159 2.89 6.36 3.94
N THR A 160 1.76 6.85 4.44
CA THR A 160 1.46 8.29 4.56
C THR A 160 1.77 8.86 5.94
N VAL A 161 2.27 8.04 6.87
CA VAL A 161 2.54 8.45 8.25
C VAL A 161 3.79 9.34 8.32
N GLN A 162 3.73 10.38 9.16
CA GLN A 162 4.83 11.33 9.34
C GLN A 162 5.99 10.70 10.15
N PRO A 163 7.25 11.19 10.02
CA PRO A 163 8.41 10.59 10.68
C PRO A 163 8.28 10.42 12.20
N TYR A 164 7.62 11.36 12.90
CA TYR A 164 7.43 11.30 14.35
C TYR A 164 6.35 10.28 14.79
N ASP A 165 5.49 9.84 13.86
CA ASP A 165 4.46 8.83 14.07
C ASP A 165 4.95 7.43 13.67
N LEU A 166 6.20 7.27 13.19
CA LEU A 166 6.77 5.97 12.83
C LEU A 166 6.69 4.91 13.93
N PRO A 167 6.92 5.21 15.23
CA PRO A 167 6.71 4.21 16.29
C PRO A 167 5.26 3.71 16.37
N LEU A 168 4.29 4.60 16.14
CA LEU A 168 2.88 4.24 16.10
C LEU A 168 2.54 3.42 14.85
N ALA A 169 3.08 3.81 13.68
CA ALA A 169 2.95 3.04 12.44
C ALA A 169 3.50 1.61 12.59
N ARG A 170 4.67 1.45 13.24
CA ARG A 170 5.25 0.13 13.55
C ARG A 170 4.36 -0.69 14.47
N LEU A 171 3.77 -0.07 15.49
CA LEU A 171 2.82 -0.76 16.38
C LEU A 171 1.59 -1.25 15.60
N TYR A 172 1.05 -0.43 14.71
CA TYR A 172 -0.08 -0.83 13.88
C TYR A 172 0.25 -1.91 12.87
N LEU A 173 1.41 -1.83 12.23
CA LEU A 173 1.91 -2.86 11.33
C LEU A 173 2.08 -4.19 12.07
N LYS A 174 2.57 -4.16 13.31
CA LYS A 174 2.66 -5.34 14.18
C LYS A 174 1.29 -5.93 14.50
N GLN A 175 0.34 -5.11 14.97
CA GLN A 175 -1.04 -5.56 15.27
C GLN A 175 -1.72 -6.15 14.02
N TYR A 176 -1.48 -5.54 12.87
CA TYR A 176 -1.96 -6.02 11.59
C TYR A 176 -1.35 -7.38 11.22
N ALA A 177 -0.02 -7.51 11.33
CA ALA A 177 0.66 -8.77 11.03
C ALA A 177 0.19 -9.91 11.95
N GLU A 178 0.03 -9.65 13.24
CA GLU A 178 -0.51 -10.61 14.21
C GLU A 178 -1.95 -11.01 13.85
N ALA A 179 -2.80 -10.05 13.46
CA ALA A 179 -4.16 -10.34 13.02
C ALA A 179 -4.18 -11.17 11.73
N LYS A 180 -3.29 -10.86 10.77
CA LYS A 180 -3.15 -11.59 9.49
C LYS A 180 -2.67 -13.03 9.71
N ASP A 181 -1.74 -13.25 10.65
CA ASP A 181 -1.22 -14.57 11.00
C ASP A 181 -2.28 -15.45 11.68
N ALA A 182 -3.25 -14.85 12.36
CA ALA A 182 -4.36 -15.57 12.98
C ALA A 182 -5.47 -15.99 11.99
N LEU A 183 -5.44 -15.51 10.75
CA LEU A 183 -6.44 -15.85 9.74
C LEU A 183 -6.17 -17.23 9.14
N THR A 184 -7.22 -18.05 9.08
CA THR A 184 -7.20 -19.29 8.29
C THR A 184 -7.20 -18.98 6.79
N GLU A 185 -6.89 -19.98 5.96
CA GLU A 185 -7.00 -19.84 4.51
C GLU A 185 -8.43 -19.49 4.07
N ALA A 186 -9.44 -20.06 4.73
CA ALA A 186 -10.85 -19.73 4.48
C ALA A 186 -11.16 -18.26 4.81
N ASP A 187 -10.65 -17.74 5.93
CA ASP A 187 -10.82 -16.33 6.29
C ASP A 187 -10.13 -15.40 5.27
N ARG A 188 -8.92 -15.76 4.81
CA ARG A 188 -8.18 -14.99 3.79
C ARG A 188 -8.95 -14.96 2.46
N ASN A 189 -9.53 -16.08 2.07
CA ASN A 189 -10.37 -16.17 0.87
C ASN A 189 -11.63 -15.31 1.00
N LEU A 190 -12.32 -15.38 2.15
CA LEU A 190 -13.49 -14.54 2.42
C LEU A 190 -13.16 -13.04 2.35
N LEU A 191 -12.02 -12.63 2.91
CA LEU A 191 -11.58 -11.23 2.85
C LEU A 191 -11.29 -10.77 1.41
N ARG A 192 -10.77 -11.66 0.56
CA ARG A 192 -10.60 -11.39 -0.88
C ARG A 192 -11.95 -11.24 -1.55
N ASP A 193 -12.87 -12.18 -1.34
CA ASP A 193 -14.21 -12.16 -1.94
C ASP A 193 -14.99 -10.89 -1.56
N ILE A 194 -14.90 -10.48 -0.29
CA ILE A 194 -15.45 -9.21 0.21
C ILE A 194 -14.90 -8.00 -0.58
N LYS A 195 -13.60 -7.97 -0.85
CA LYS A 195 -12.98 -6.84 -1.56
C LYS A 195 -13.28 -6.88 -3.06
N GLU A 196 -13.34 -8.07 -3.64
CA GLU A 196 -13.71 -8.31 -5.05
C GLU A 196 -15.16 -7.87 -5.34
N GLN A 197 -16.08 -8.08 -4.41
CA GLN A 197 -17.51 -7.77 -4.56
C GLN A 197 -17.90 -6.35 -4.09
N GLY A 198 -16.94 -5.60 -3.54
CA GLY A 198 -17.16 -4.30 -2.92
C GLY A 198 -17.48 -4.42 -1.43
N LEU A 199 -16.85 -3.57 -0.60
CA LEU A 199 -16.87 -3.62 0.87
C LEU A 199 -18.32 -3.72 1.42
N PRO A 200 -18.79 -4.91 1.83
CA PRO A 200 -20.13 -5.05 2.36
C PRO A 200 -20.22 -4.45 3.76
N THR A 201 -21.45 -4.27 4.21
CA THR A 201 -21.71 -3.88 5.60
C THR A 201 -21.30 -5.05 6.50
N LEU A 202 -20.56 -4.78 7.58
CA LEU A 202 -20.18 -5.84 8.53
C LEU A 202 -21.43 -6.36 9.22
N ASP A 203 -21.61 -7.67 9.26
CA ASP A 203 -22.62 -8.31 10.10
C ASP A 203 -21.98 -9.33 11.06
N ASP A 204 -22.77 -9.82 12.00
CA ASP A 204 -22.31 -10.69 13.09
C ASP A 204 -22.02 -12.15 12.64
N SER A 205 -22.14 -12.45 11.34
CA SER A 205 -21.92 -13.81 10.81
C SER A 205 -20.43 -14.14 10.56
N TYR A 206 -19.54 -13.15 10.66
CA TYR A 206 -18.10 -13.33 10.44
C TYR A 206 -17.38 -13.97 11.64
N SER A 207 -16.30 -14.70 11.35
CA SER A 207 -15.42 -15.25 12.39
C SER A 207 -14.80 -14.11 13.22
N GLU A 208 -14.51 -14.38 14.50
CA GLU A 208 -13.91 -13.38 15.39
C GLU A 208 -12.57 -12.84 14.83
N GLN A 209 -11.82 -13.69 14.11
CA GLN A 209 -10.54 -13.31 13.50
C GLN A 209 -10.74 -12.35 12.31
N VAL A 210 -11.71 -12.61 11.44
CA VAL A 210 -12.09 -11.71 10.34
C VAL A 210 -12.55 -10.36 10.90
N TYR A 211 -13.36 -10.37 11.97
CA TYR A 211 -13.80 -9.13 12.62
C TYR A 211 -12.61 -8.32 13.18
N ARG A 212 -11.66 -8.98 13.85
CA ARG A 212 -10.45 -8.33 14.37
C ARG A 212 -9.60 -7.72 13.25
N PHE A 213 -9.39 -8.45 12.17
CA PHE A 213 -8.66 -7.97 10.98
C PHE A 213 -9.31 -6.71 10.39
N LEU A 214 -10.62 -6.78 10.11
CA LEU A 214 -11.37 -5.66 9.52
C LEU A 214 -11.46 -4.46 10.46
N LYS A 215 -11.48 -4.68 11.78
CA LYS A 215 -11.44 -3.60 12.78
C LYS A 215 -10.10 -2.86 12.76
N VAL A 216 -8.98 -3.57 12.64
CA VAL A 216 -7.65 -2.96 12.47
C VAL A 216 -7.61 -2.18 11.15
N GLU A 217 -8.13 -2.76 10.06
CA GLU A 217 -8.25 -2.09 8.75
C GLU A 217 -9.03 -0.78 8.82
N ARG A 218 -10.24 -0.83 9.38
CA ARG A 218 -11.13 0.34 9.49
C ARG A 218 -10.59 1.42 10.42
N LYS A 219 -10.00 1.04 11.57
CA LYS A 219 -9.43 1.98 12.53
C LYS A 219 -8.34 2.83 11.88
N LEU A 220 -7.49 2.20 11.06
CA LEU A 220 -6.41 2.87 10.34
C LEU A 220 -6.93 3.75 9.21
N PHE A 221 -7.93 3.27 8.46
CA PHE A 221 -8.59 4.09 7.45
C PHE A 221 -9.18 5.38 8.06
N THR A 222 -9.88 5.29 9.20
CA THR A 222 -10.46 6.48 9.87
C THR A 222 -9.44 7.43 10.51
N GLN A 223 -8.27 6.94 10.93
CA GLN A 223 -7.26 7.78 11.59
C GLN A 223 -6.36 8.54 10.60
N TYR A 224 -6.26 8.05 9.36
CA TYR A 224 -5.41 8.64 8.31
C TYR A 224 -6.20 8.99 7.04
N ALA A 225 -7.52 9.21 7.14
CA ALA A 225 -8.41 9.52 6.02
C ALA A 225 -8.20 10.93 5.41
N HIS A 226 -7.09 11.61 5.71
CA HIS A 226 -6.84 13.01 5.33
C HIS A 226 -5.70 13.13 4.33
#